data_AF-A0A6J4RIL3-F1
#
_entry.id   AF-A0A6J4RIL3-F1
#
_cell.length_a   1.000
_cell.length_b   1.000
_cell.length_c   1.000
_cell.angle_alpha   90.00
_cell.angle_beta   90.00
_cell.angle_gamma   90.00
#
_symmetry.space_group_name_H-M   'P 1'
#
loop_
_entity.id
_entity.type
_entity.pdbx_description
1 polymer ?
#
loop_
_entity_poly.entity_id
_entity_poly.type
_entity_poly.pdbx_seq_one_letter_code
_entity_poly.pdbx_strand_id
1 'polypeptide(L)'
;MAIVKDFSVEEKLNALVKLQKVDSKLDEISILKGELPMEVSDLEDEIQGLHARQMRIEEEINGISDFIEKKKETIKESEALIKKYEKQSENVKNNREFEAINKEMEMQHLEVKLAEKHIKDANEEIAEKIKLLEAAKKQIGSKDSVLNNKKGELQKIIA
;
A
#
# COMPACT_ATOMS: atom_id res chain seq x y z
N MET A 1 50.42 -54.03 4.01
CA MET A 1 49.38 -53.81 5.02
C MET A 1 49.69 -52.50 5.72
N ALA A 2 48.79 -51.52 5.67
CA ALA A 2 48.99 -50.28 6.40
C ALA A 2 49.01 -50.59 7.90
N ILE A 3 50.07 -50.17 8.60
CA ILE A 3 50.18 -50.29 10.05
C ILE A 3 49.07 -49.42 10.64
N VAL A 4 48.02 -50.04 11.14
CA VAL A 4 46.96 -49.34 11.86
C VAL A 4 47.61 -48.83 13.14
N LYS A 5 47.78 -47.51 13.23
CA LYS A 5 48.26 -46.85 14.45
C LYS A 5 47.21 -47.11 15.53
N ASP A 6 47.58 -47.87 16.54
CA ASP A 6 46.65 -48.24 17.60
C ASP A 6 46.46 -47.03 18.53
N PHE A 7 45.37 -46.29 18.31
CA PHE A 7 45.05 -45.11 19.09
C PHE A 7 44.73 -45.50 20.54
N SER A 8 45.19 -44.68 21.48
CA SER A 8 44.86 -44.84 22.89
C SER A 8 43.34 -44.68 23.10
N VAL A 9 42.81 -45.26 24.19
CA VAL A 9 41.38 -45.13 24.55
C VAL A 9 40.98 -43.65 24.69
N GLU A 10 41.88 -42.82 25.22
CA GLU A 10 41.69 -41.37 25.36
C GLU A 10 41.64 -40.66 24.00
N GLU A 11 42.51 -41.02 23.07
CA GLU A 11 42.50 -40.47 21.69
C GLU A 11 41.22 -40.85 20.95
N LYS A 12 40.76 -42.10 21.11
CA LYS A 12 39.49 -42.59 20.53
C LYS A 12 38.29 -41.84 21.12
N LEU A 13 38.24 -41.62 22.44
CA LEU A 13 37.18 -40.85 23.10
C LEU A 13 37.16 -39.39 22.65
N ASN A 14 38.32 -38.73 22.55
CA ASN A 14 38.42 -37.36 22.06
C ASN A 14 37.98 -37.23 20.59
N ALA A 15 38.33 -38.20 19.73
CA ALA A 15 37.87 -38.26 18.35
C ALA A 15 36.34 -38.48 18.26
N LEU A 16 35.78 -39.36 19.10
CA LEU A 16 34.34 -39.62 19.16
C LEU A 16 33.54 -38.38 19.58
N VAL A 17 34.00 -37.67 20.61
CA VAL A 17 33.37 -36.42 21.07
C VAL A 17 33.44 -35.34 19.99
N LYS A 18 34.56 -35.25 19.25
CA LYS A 18 34.65 -34.33 18.10
C LYS A 18 33.67 -34.70 17.00
N LEU A 19 33.55 -35.98 16.66
CA LEU A 19 32.59 -36.45 15.66
C LEU A 19 31.15 -36.13 16.08
N GLN A 20 30.74 -36.45 17.31
CA GLN A 20 29.42 -36.11 17.82
C GLN A 20 29.11 -34.61 17.74
N LYS A 21 30.09 -33.75 18.07
CA LYS A 21 29.92 -32.30 17.94
C LYS A 21 29.77 -31.84 16.48
N VAL A 22 30.37 -32.54 15.52
CA VAL A 22 30.19 -32.25 14.10
C VAL A 22 28.81 -32.73 13.63
N ASP A 23 28.39 -33.93 14.04
CA ASP A 23 27.07 -34.48 13.71
C ASP A 23 25.94 -33.62 14.27
N SER A 24 26.02 -33.18 15.54
CA SER A 24 25.01 -32.26 16.10
C SER A 24 24.92 -30.94 15.33
N LYS A 25 26.04 -30.41 14.83
CA LYS A 25 26.05 -29.20 13.99
C LYS A 25 25.46 -29.46 12.61
N LEU A 26 25.68 -30.64 12.02
CA LEU A 26 25.07 -31.02 10.75
C LEU A 26 23.55 -31.15 10.89
N ASP A 27 23.06 -31.70 12.00
CA ASP A 27 21.63 -31.78 12.29
C ASP A 27 21.01 -30.39 12.45
N GLU A 28 21.67 -29.49 13.19
CA GLU A 28 21.23 -28.08 13.33
C GLU A 28 21.13 -27.38 11.95
N ILE A 29 22.11 -27.57 11.07
CA ILE A 29 22.10 -27.02 9.71
C ILE A 29 20.94 -27.62 8.88
N SER A 30 20.68 -28.92 9.04
CA SER A 30 19.61 -29.60 8.30
C SER A 30 18.22 -29.10 8.71
N ILE A 31 18.02 -28.86 10.01
CA ILE A 31 16.78 -28.26 10.56
C ILE A 31 16.60 -26.84 10.02
N LEU A 32 17.65 -26.01 10.11
CA LEU A 32 17.62 -24.63 9.60
C LEU A 32 17.34 -24.57 8.09
N LYS A 33 17.86 -25.51 7.30
CA LYS A 33 17.56 -25.62 5.88
C LYS A 33 16.09 -25.94 5.57
N GLY A 34 15.33 -26.46 6.52
CA GLY A 34 13.89 -26.69 6.37
C GLY A 34 13.05 -25.52 6.89
N GLU A 35 13.35 -25.04 8.10
CA GLU A 35 12.58 -23.99 8.76
C GLU A 35 12.71 -22.63 8.06
N LEU A 36 13.93 -22.27 7.63
CA LEU A 36 14.23 -20.96 7.05
C LEU A 36 13.55 -20.74 5.69
N PRO A 37 13.52 -21.69 4.73
CA PRO A 37 12.72 -21.55 3.51
C PRO A 37 11.21 -21.38 3.77
N MET A 38 10.68 -22.09 4.78
CA MET A 38 9.26 -21.98 5.11
C MET A 38 8.94 -20.58 5.64
N GLU A 39 9.80 -20.05 6.50
CA GLU A 39 9.68 -18.69 7.03
C GLU A 39 9.85 -17.59 5.96
N VAL A 40 10.71 -17.83 4.95
CA VAL A 40 10.83 -16.95 3.78
C VAL A 40 9.55 -16.97 2.95
N SER A 41 8.98 -18.15 2.69
CA SER A 41 7.73 -18.29 1.94
C SER A 41 6.56 -17.59 2.64
N ASP A 42 6.42 -17.82 3.96
CA ASP A 42 5.37 -17.19 4.77
C ASP A 42 5.46 -15.65 4.74
N LEU A 43 6.69 -15.11 4.77
CA LEU A 43 6.92 -13.67 4.66
C LEU A 43 6.60 -13.14 3.25
N GLU A 44 6.91 -13.87 2.19
CA GLU A 44 6.55 -13.50 0.83
C GLU A 44 5.03 -13.41 0.66
N ASP A 45 4.30 -14.40 1.18
CA ASP A 45 2.84 -14.40 1.15
C ASP A 45 2.24 -13.24 1.97
N GLU A 46 2.80 -12.95 3.15
CA GLU A 46 2.39 -11.79 3.95
C GLU A 46 2.62 -10.48 3.19
N ILE A 47 3.79 -10.30 2.57
CA ILE A 47 4.12 -9.11 1.77
C ILE A 47 3.18 -8.97 0.57
N GLN A 48 2.85 -10.06 -0.12
CA GLN A 48 1.86 -10.02 -1.20
C GLN A 48 0.49 -9.55 -0.70
N GLY A 49 0.04 -10.05 0.45
CA GLY A 49 -1.20 -9.59 1.09
C GLY A 49 -1.19 -8.10 1.43
N LEU A 50 -0.05 -7.58 1.90
CA LEU A 50 0.14 -6.16 2.18
C LEU A 50 0.14 -5.32 0.89
N HIS A 51 0.79 -5.78 -0.18
CA HIS A 51 0.74 -5.11 -1.49
C HIS A 51 -0.66 -5.07 -2.07
N ALA A 52 -1.43 -6.16 -1.97
CA ALA A 52 -2.84 -6.16 -2.39
C ALA A 52 -3.67 -5.13 -1.59
N ARG A 53 -3.37 -4.97 -0.30
CA ARG A 53 -4.02 -3.93 0.52
C ARG A 53 -3.60 -2.52 0.12
N GLN A 54 -2.32 -2.30 -0.17
CA GLN A 54 -1.81 -1.04 -0.68
C GLN A 54 -2.51 -0.65 -1.99
N MET A 55 -2.59 -1.59 -2.93
CA MET A 55 -3.23 -1.38 -4.23
C MET A 55 -4.70 -0.96 -4.08
N ARG A 56 -5.46 -1.62 -3.20
CA ARG A 56 -6.85 -1.23 -2.92
C ARG A 56 -6.96 0.21 -2.40
N ILE A 57 -6.06 0.63 -1.52
CA ILE A 57 -6.06 2.01 -1.00
C ILE A 57 -5.73 3.01 -2.13
N GLU A 58 -4.80 2.66 -3.02
CA GLU A 58 -4.47 3.49 -4.19
C GLU A 58 -5.65 3.59 -5.17
N GLU A 59 -6.36 2.49 -5.42
CA GLU A 59 -7.60 2.48 -6.23
C GLU A 59 -8.70 3.35 -5.61
N GLU A 60 -8.89 3.29 -4.29
CA GLU A 60 -9.84 4.15 -3.57
C GLU A 60 -9.48 5.64 -3.73
N ILE A 61 -8.19 6.01 -3.58
CA ILE A 61 -7.73 7.39 -3.78
C ILE A 61 -7.99 7.86 -5.21
N ASN A 62 -7.72 7.00 -6.20
CA ASN A 62 -7.98 7.32 -7.61
C ASN A 62 -9.49 7.53 -7.85
N GLY A 63 -10.35 6.66 -7.31
CA GLY A 63 -11.80 6.82 -7.41
C GLY A 63 -12.32 8.13 -6.81
N ILE A 64 -11.79 8.56 -5.66
CA ILE A 64 -12.15 9.85 -5.05
C ILE A 64 -11.61 11.02 -5.90
N SER A 65 -10.43 10.86 -6.49
CA SER A 65 -9.84 11.87 -7.38
C SER A 65 -10.68 12.09 -8.64
N ASP A 66 -11.15 11.01 -9.27
CA ASP A 66 -12.08 11.05 -10.40
C ASP A 66 -13.41 11.74 -10.01
N PHE A 67 -13.90 11.50 -8.79
CA PHE A 67 -15.08 12.18 -8.27
C PHE A 67 -14.85 13.69 -8.14
N ILE A 68 -13.69 14.11 -7.64
CA ILE A 68 -13.30 15.52 -7.55
C ILE A 68 -13.25 16.16 -8.93
N GLU A 69 -12.68 15.49 -9.92
CA GLU A 69 -12.63 16.00 -11.30
C GLU A 69 -14.03 16.23 -11.88
N LYS A 70 -14.93 15.25 -11.73
CA LYS A 70 -16.34 15.40 -12.16
C LYS A 70 -17.02 16.59 -11.48
N LYS A 71 -16.78 16.81 -10.18
CA LYS A 71 -17.34 17.97 -9.47
C LYS A 71 -16.75 19.30 -9.95
N LYS A 72 -15.47 19.34 -10.33
CA LYS A 72 -14.86 20.53 -10.95
C LYS A 72 -15.47 20.83 -12.32
N GLU A 73 -15.82 19.82 -13.09
CA GLU A 73 -16.54 20.00 -14.36
C GLU A 73 -17.94 20.57 -14.12
N THR A 74 -18.70 20.02 -13.16
CA THR A 74 -20.01 20.57 -12.76
C THR A 74 -19.93 22.05 -12.38
N ILE A 75 -18.90 22.45 -11.61
CA ILE A 75 -18.70 23.87 -11.25
C ILE A 75 -18.52 24.72 -12.51
N LYS A 76 -17.67 24.31 -13.46
CA LYS A 76 -17.44 25.06 -14.70
C LYS A 76 -18.72 25.19 -15.54
N GLU A 77 -19.53 24.13 -15.60
CA GLU A 77 -20.81 24.14 -16.31
C GLU A 77 -21.81 25.10 -15.66
N SER A 78 -21.97 25.03 -14.34
CA SER A 78 -22.84 25.94 -13.59
C SER A 78 -22.37 27.40 -13.70
N GLU A 79 -21.07 27.67 -13.64
CA GLU A 79 -20.51 29.02 -13.87
C GLU A 79 -20.79 29.55 -15.29
N ALA A 80 -20.74 28.67 -16.30
CA ALA A 80 -21.08 29.05 -17.66
C ALA A 80 -22.58 29.37 -17.80
N LEU A 81 -23.45 28.61 -17.13
CA LEU A 81 -24.88 28.87 -17.08
C LEU A 81 -25.21 30.18 -16.35
N ILE A 82 -24.55 30.46 -15.22
CA ILE A 82 -24.69 31.74 -14.50
C ILE A 82 -24.38 32.90 -15.44
N LYS A 83 -23.23 32.88 -16.12
CA LYS A 83 -22.85 33.94 -17.09
C LYS A 83 -23.86 34.09 -18.24
N LYS A 84 -24.46 32.99 -18.69
CA LYS A 84 -25.50 33.01 -19.72
C LYS A 84 -26.78 33.67 -19.19
N TYR A 85 -27.20 33.31 -17.99
CA TYR A 85 -28.40 33.85 -17.35
C TYR A 85 -28.23 35.32 -16.96
N GLU A 86 -27.06 35.75 -16.51
CA GLU A 86 -26.73 37.16 -16.25
C GLU A 86 -26.97 38.01 -17.51
N LYS A 87 -26.44 37.58 -18.67
CA LYS A 87 -26.65 38.26 -19.95
C LYS A 87 -28.11 38.27 -20.42
N GLN A 88 -28.85 37.19 -20.13
CA GLN A 88 -30.27 37.13 -20.45
C GLN A 88 -31.07 38.11 -19.58
N SER A 89 -30.73 38.21 -18.29
CA SER A 89 -31.36 39.09 -17.31
C SER A 89 -31.31 40.57 -17.72
N GLU A 90 -30.19 41.03 -18.28
CA GLU A 90 -30.01 42.40 -18.78
C GLU A 90 -30.98 42.78 -19.91
N ASN A 91 -31.48 41.80 -20.67
CA ASN A 91 -32.35 42.02 -21.82
C ASN A 91 -33.84 41.84 -21.47
N VAL A 92 -34.18 41.49 -20.23
CA VAL A 92 -35.56 41.23 -19.81
C VAL A 92 -36.26 42.51 -19.38
N LYS A 93 -37.41 42.77 -20.00
CA LYS A 93 -38.28 43.94 -19.70
C LYS A 93 -39.52 43.55 -18.86
N ASN A 94 -39.76 42.26 -18.68
CA ASN A 94 -40.90 41.70 -17.96
C ASN A 94 -40.48 41.22 -16.57
N ASN A 95 -41.09 41.76 -15.51
CA ASN A 95 -40.75 41.44 -14.13
C ASN A 95 -40.85 39.93 -13.81
N ARG A 96 -41.81 39.21 -14.42
CA ARG A 96 -42.00 37.77 -14.19
C ARG A 96 -40.86 36.93 -14.79
N GLU A 97 -40.35 37.33 -15.95
CA GLU A 97 -39.22 36.66 -16.59
C GLU A 97 -37.91 36.95 -15.85
N PHE A 98 -37.77 38.18 -15.32
CA PHE A 98 -36.61 38.58 -14.53
C PHE A 98 -36.52 37.77 -13.23
N GLU A 99 -37.64 37.60 -12.51
CA GLU A 99 -37.71 36.75 -11.33
C GLU A 99 -37.40 35.28 -11.63
N ALA A 100 -37.84 34.76 -12.79
CA ALA A 100 -37.53 33.39 -13.20
C ALA A 100 -36.03 33.20 -13.44
N ILE A 101 -35.38 34.12 -14.16
CA ILE A 101 -33.93 34.06 -14.43
C ILE A 101 -33.13 34.18 -13.14
N ASN A 102 -33.54 35.04 -12.19
CA ASN A 102 -32.88 35.14 -10.89
C ASN A 102 -32.94 33.85 -10.10
N LYS A 103 -34.08 33.13 -10.11
CA LYS A 103 -34.19 31.83 -9.46
C LYS A 103 -33.29 30.78 -10.11
N GLU A 104 -33.17 30.79 -11.44
CA GLU A 104 -32.25 29.91 -12.15
C GLU A 104 -30.79 30.21 -11.78
N MET A 105 -30.39 31.49 -11.71
CA MET A 105 -29.05 31.87 -11.26
C MET A 105 -28.78 31.45 -9.81
N GLU A 106 -29.73 31.65 -8.91
CA GLU A 106 -29.62 31.22 -7.51
C GLU A 106 -29.44 29.70 -7.40
N MET A 107 -30.21 28.94 -8.19
CA MET A 107 -30.07 27.48 -8.26
C MET A 107 -28.66 27.09 -8.72
N GLN A 108 -28.12 27.72 -9.77
CA GLN A 108 -26.76 27.43 -10.23
C GLN A 108 -25.70 27.82 -9.19
N HIS A 109 -25.88 28.92 -8.47
CA HIS A 109 -24.98 29.30 -7.37
C HIS A 109 -25.00 28.30 -6.22
N LEU A 110 -26.17 27.73 -5.90
CA LEU A 110 -26.30 26.67 -4.89
C LEU A 110 -25.60 25.38 -5.36
N GLU A 111 -25.70 25.03 -6.63
CA GLU A 111 -25.02 23.86 -7.20
C GLU A 111 -23.49 23.99 -7.10
N VAL A 112 -22.95 25.17 -7.43
CA VAL A 112 -21.51 25.46 -7.26
C VAL A 112 -21.07 25.25 -5.81
N LYS A 113 -21.79 25.85 -4.85
CA LYS A 113 -21.46 25.72 -3.41
C LYS A 113 -21.54 24.27 -2.94
N LEU A 114 -22.51 23.51 -3.43
CA LEU A 114 -22.67 22.10 -3.10
C LEU A 114 -21.50 21.27 -3.65
N ALA A 115 -21.10 21.52 -4.90
CA ALA A 115 -19.95 20.86 -5.52
C ALA A 115 -18.63 21.22 -4.80
N GLU A 116 -18.43 22.49 -4.42
CA GLU A 116 -17.28 22.93 -3.61
C GLU A 116 -17.23 22.21 -2.27
N LYS A 117 -18.37 22.07 -1.59
CA LYS A 117 -18.45 21.31 -0.33
C LYS A 117 -18.06 19.85 -0.54
N HIS A 118 -18.61 19.18 -1.56
CA HIS A 118 -18.25 17.80 -1.87
C HIS A 118 -16.76 17.63 -2.19
N ILE A 119 -16.16 18.58 -2.91
CA ILE A 119 -14.73 18.58 -3.19
C ILE A 119 -13.94 18.70 -1.89
N LYS A 120 -14.35 19.58 -0.97
CA LYS A 120 -13.68 19.73 0.32
C LYS A 120 -13.72 18.43 1.13
N ASP A 121 -14.91 17.84 1.29
CA ASP A 121 -15.10 16.61 2.05
C ASP A 121 -14.28 15.45 1.42
N ALA A 122 -14.26 15.35 0.09
CA ALA A 122 -13.47 14.36 -0.65
C ALA A 122 -11.95 14.55 -0.47
N ASN A 123 -11.46 15.80 -0.38
CA ASN A 123 -10.04 16.06 -0.11
C ASN A 123 -9.65 15.67 1.32
N GLU A 124 -10.54 15.85 2.30
CA GLU A 124 -10.32 15.39 3.67
C GLU A 124 -10.22 13.84 3.70
N GLU A 125 -11.10 13.14 2.98
CA GLU A 125 -11.05 11.69 2.85
C GLU A 125 -9.75 11.21 2.18
N ILE A 126 -9.32 11.84 1.08
CA ILE A 126 -8.03 11.54 0.44
C ILE A 126 -6.87 11.71 1.43
N ALA A 127 -6.88 12.78 2.23
CA ALA A 127 -5.81 13.01 3.20
C ALA A 127 -5.74 11.91 4.27
N GLU A 128 -6.87 11.35 4.69
CA GLU A 128 -6.90 10.19 5.58
C GLU A 128 -6.39 8.91 4.89
N LYS A 129 -6.82 8.65 3.65
CA LYS A 129 -6.38 7.49 2.87
C LYS A 129 -4.87 7.53 2.58
N ILE A 130 -4.31 8.71 2.32
CA ILE A 130 -2.85 8.89 2.13
C ILE A 130 -2.09 8.48 3.40
N LYS A 131 -2.56 8.86 4.59
CA LYS A 131 -1.92 8.43 5.86
C LYS A 131 -1.95 6.92 6.02
N LEU A 132 -3.07 6.28 5.67
CA LEU A 132 -3.18 4.81 5.69
C LEU A 132 -2.23 4.16 4.67
N LEU A 133 -2.09 4.76 3.48
CA LEU A 133 -1.18 4.30 2.45
C LEU A 133 0.28 4.39 2.90
N GLU A 134 0.68 5.50 3.52
CA GLU A 134 2.02 5.67 4.08
C GLU A 134 2.32 4.64 5.17
N ALA A 135 1.36 4.38 6.07
CA ALA A 135 1.50 3.35 7.09
C ALA A 135 1.69 1.96 6.47
N ALA A 136 0.89 1.62 5.45
CA ALA A 136 1.02 0.36 4.72
C ALA A 136 2.39 0.24 4.02
N LYS A 137 2.86 1.30 3.35
CA LYS A 137 4.19 1.34 2.70
C LYS A 137 5.32 1.14 3.71
N LYS A 138 5.21 1.74 4.90
CA LYS A 138 6.18 1.55 5.97
C LYS A 138 6.21 0.10 6.48
N GLN A 139 5.04 -0.53 6.61
CA GLN A 139 4.93 -1.93 7.02
C GLN A 139 5.51 -2.88 5.96
N ILE A 140 5.24 -2.62 4.68
CA ILE A 140 5.84 -3.38 3.57
C ILE A 140 7.37 -3.26 3.61
N GLY A 141 7.89 -2.03 3.70
CA GLY A 141 9.34 -1.80 3.72
C GLY A 141 10.05 -2.45 4.91
N SER A 142 9.42 -2.53 6.08
CA SER A 142 10.00 -3.25 7.23
C SER A 142 10.03 -4.77 7.00
N LYS A 143 8.96 -5.33 6.42
CA LYS A 143 8.87 -6.75 6.09
C LYS A 143 9.82 -7.14 4.96
N ASP A 144 9.96 -6.32 3.93
CA ASP A 144 10.92 -6.53 2.83
C ASP A 144 12.36 -6.56 3.34
N SER A 145 12.71 -5.69 4.28
CA SER A 145 14.03 -5.70 4.91
C SER A 145 14.30 -7.02 5.65
N VAL A 146 13.32 -7.52 6.41
CA VAL A 146 13.40 -8.82 7.10
C VAL A 146 13.53 -9.97 6.10
N LEU A 147 12.72 -9.95 5.02
CA LEU A 147 12.75 -10.96 3.97
C LEU A 147 14.13 -11.02 3.29
N ASN A 148 14.69 -9.87 2.94
CA ASN A 148 16.00 -9.78 2.30
C ASN A 148 17.12 -10.33 3.19
N ASN A 149 17.07 -10.05 4.50
CA ASN A 149 18.03 -10.61 5.46
C ASN A 149 17.94 -12.14 5.52
N LYS A 150 16.72 -12.69 5.66
CA LYS A 150 16.50 -14.14 5.71
C LYS A 150 16.87 -14.85 4.42
N LYS A 151 16.59 -14.25 3.26
CA LYS A 151 17.06 -14.76 1.96
C LYS A 151 18.59 -14.78 1.87
N GLY A 152 19.25 -13.75 2.39
CA GLY A 152 20.71 -13.68 2.45
C GLY A 152 21.32 -14.75 3.38
N GLU A 153 20.69 -15.00 4.53
CA GLU A 153 21.08 -16.10 5.44
C GLU A 153 20.89 -17.46 4.78
N LEU A 154 19.76 -17.68 4.11
CA LEU A 154 19.48 -18.92 3.40
C LEU A 154 20.51 -19.19 2.29
N GLN A 155 20.87 -18.17 1.50
CA GLN A 155 21.92 -18.30 0.48
C GLN A 155 23.28 -18.69 1.09
N LYS A 156 23.66 -18.15 2.24
CA LYS A 156 24.92 -18.51 2.92
C LYS A 156 24.93 -19.94 3.47
N ILE A 157 23.76 -20.50 3.78
CA ILE A 157 23.61 -21.87 4.30
C ILE A 157 23.56 -22.91 3.16
N ILE A 158 23.05 -22.50 1.99
CA ILE A 158 22.97 -23.36 0.80
C ILE A 158 24.28 -23.37 0.00
N ALA A 159 25.00 -22.24 -0.07
CA ALA A 159 26.31 -22.11 -0.73
C ALA A 159 27.42 -22.88 0.00
#